data_AF-A0A7X9C082-F1
#
_entry.id   AF-A0A7X9C082-F1
#
_cell.length_a   1.000
_cell.length_b   1.000
_cell.length_c   1.000
_cell.angle_alpha   90.00
_cell.angle_beta   90.00
_cell.angle_gamma   90.00
#
_symmetry.space_group_name_H-M   'P 1'
#
loop_
_entity.id
_entity.type
_entity.pdbx_description
1 polymer ?
#
loop_
_entity_poly.entity_id
_entity_poly.type
_entity_poly.pdbx_seq_one_letter_code
_entity_poly.pdbx_strand_id
1 'polypeptide(L)' 'MDKINWKQKLSSRKFWAALTGFITSVLFLFNMADTDVQKVASLITAISNLIIYILTEGYVDAKRVENENKEVE' A
#
# COMPACT_ATOMS: atom_id res chain seq x y z
N MET A 1 -8.06 -4.63 -23.88
CA MET A 1 -8.19 -4.94 -22.44
C MET A 1 -7.27 -3.97 -21.71
N ASP A 2 -7.83 -3.03 -20.95
CA ASP A 2 -7.03 -1.97 -20.34
C ASP A 2 -6.05 -2.55 -19.32
N LYS A 3 -4.80 -2.10 -19.37
CA LYS A 3 -3.75 -2.52 -18.45
C LYS A 3 -4.07 -1.96 -17.07
N ILE A 4 -4.26 -2.84 -16.09
CA ILE A 4 -4.51 -2.43 -14.71
C ILE A 4 -3.31 -1.64 -14.18
N ASN A 5 -3.56 -0.41 -13.72
CA ASN A 5 -2.54 0.41 -13.07
C ASN A 5 -2.33 -0.04 -11.61
N TRP A 6 -1.49 -1.04 -11.43
CA TRP A 6 -1.16 -1.59 -10.11
C TRP A 6 -0.46 -0.58 -9.20
N LYS A 7 0.39 0.31 -9.74
CA LYS A 7 1.08 1.33 -8.95
C LYS A 7 0.08 2.24 -8.22
N GLN A 8 -0.95 2.68 -8.94
CA GLN A 8 -2.01 3.53 -8.38
C GLN A 8 -2.92 2.79 -7.39
N LYS A 9 -3.22 1.51 -7.65
CA LYS A 9 -4.03 0.70 -6.72
C LYS A 9 -3.29 0.44 -5.40
N LEU A 10 -2.01 0.08 -5.47
CA LEU A 10 -1.20 -0.26 -4.30
C LEU A 10 -0.78 0.96 -3.47
N SER A 11 -0.73 2.16 -4.04
CA SER A 11 -0.53 3.40 -3.28
C SER A 11 -1.82 3.95 -2.65
N SER A 12 -2.98 3.35 -2.95
CA SER A 12 -4.27 3.84 -2.47
C SER A 12 -4.54 3.44 -1.03
N ARG A 13 -4.68 4.44 -0.14
CA ARG A 13 -5.11 4.21 1.25
C ARG A 13 -6.49 3.54 1.34
N LYS A 14 -7.39 3.82 0.38
CA LYS A 14 -8.73 3.22 0.33
C LYS A 14 -8.66 1.72 0.07
N PHE A 15 -7.71 1.27 -0.75
CA PHE A 15 -7.48 -0.15 -1.01
C PHE A 15 -7.05 -0.86 0.29
N TRP A 16 -6.04 -0.34 0.97
CA TRP A 16 -5.54 -0.93 2.21
C TRP A 16 -6.57 -0.93 3.34
N ALA A 17 -7.35 0.16 3.49
CA ALA A 17 -8.43 0.20 4.47
C ALA A 17 -9.51 -0.87 4.21
N ALA A 18 -9.93 -1.02 2.94
CA ALA A 18 -10.90 -2.04 2.56
C ALA A 18 -10.35 -3.46 2.75
N LEU A 19 -9.08 -3.69 2.40
CA LEU A 19 -8.41 -4.98 2.57
C LEU A 19 -8.29 -5.36 4.05
N THR A 20 -7.83 -4.45 4.90
CA THR A 20 -7.73 -4.67 6.35
C THR A 20 -9.10 -4.93 6.96
N GLY A 21 -10.12 -4.16 6.59
CA GLY A 21 -11.49 -4.36 7.06
C GLY A 21 -12.04 -5.73 6.66
N PHE A 22 -11.87 -6.10 5.39
CA PHE A 22 -12.30 -7.40 4.87
C PHE A 22 -11.62 -8.55 5.61
N ILE A 23 -10.29 -8.54 5.72
CA ILE A 23 -9.54 -9.61 6.40
C ILE A 23 -9.95 -9.67 7.87
N THR A 24 -10.04 -8.54 8.56
CA THR A 24 -10.47 -8.47 9.96
C THR A 24 -11.85 -9.12 10.15
N SER A 25 -12.83 -8.78 9.31
CA SER A 25 -14.17 -9.39 9.37
C SER A 25 -14.14 -10.91 9.11
N VAL A 26 -13.29 -11.37 8.19
CA VAL A 26 -13.11 -12.81 7.92
C VAL A 26 -12.52 -13.52 9.14
N LEU A 27 -11.52 -12.96 9.80
CA LEU A 27 -10.92 -13.59 10.99
C LEU A 27 -11.91 -13.68 12.15
N PHE A 28 -12.73 -12.65 12.36
CA PHE A 28 -13.81 -12.69 13.35
C PHE A 28 -14.87 -13.74 13.01
N LEU A 29 -15.21 -13.93 11.73
CA LEU A 29 -16.13 -14.99 11.29
C LEU A 29 -15.63 -16.38 11.69
N PHE A 30 -14.31 -16.60 11.71
CA PHE A 30 -13.69 -17.86 12.13
C PHE A 30 -13.44 -17.95 13.65
N ASN A 31 -13.98 -17.02 14.45
CA ASN A 31 -13.79 -16.96 15.90
C ASN A 31 -12.30 -16.93 16.34
N MET A 32 -11.44 -16.25 15.57
CA MET A 32 -10.07 -16.01 16.02
C MET A 32 -10.02 -15.11 17.24
N ALA A 33 -9.03 -15.34 18.11
CA ALA A 33 -8.79 -14.49 19.28
C ALA A 33 -8.39 -13.07 18.86
N ASP A 34 -8.83 -12.07 19.63
CA ASP A 34 -8.54 -10.65 19.36
C ASP A 34 -7.04 -10.37 19.20
N THR A 35 -6.19 -11.06 19.96
CA THR A 35 -4.73 -10.93 19.89
C THR A 35 -4.19 -11.33 18.52
N ASP A 36 -4.75 -12.37 17.89
CA ASP A 36 -4.31 -12.82 16.58
C ASP A 36 -4.87 -11.94 15.47
N VAL A 37 -6.11 -11.46 15.61
CA VAL A 37 -6.68 -10.44 14.70
C VAL A 37 -5.84 -9.17 14.69
N GLN A 38 -5.43 -8.70 15.88
CA GLN A 38 -4.54 -7.54 16.02
C GLN A 38 -3.16 -7.77 15.38
N LYS A 39 -2.57 -8.96 15.52
CA LYS A 39 -1.31 -9.31 14.84
C LYS A 39 -1.44 -9.28 13.32
N VAL A 40 -2.54 -9.79 12.77
CA VAL A 40 -2.76 -9.76 11.31
C VAL A 40 -3.00 -8.33 10.83
N ALA A 41 -3.79 -7.53 11.53
CA ALA A 41 -4.02 -6.13 11.18
C ALA A 41 -2.72 -5.30 11.24
N SER A 42 -1.87 -5.53 12.25
CA SER A 42 -0.58 -4.86 12.37
C SER A 42 0.40 -5.28 11.26
N LEU A 43 0.41 -6.56 10.88
CA LEU A 43 1.17 -7.06 9.75
C LEU A 43 0.75 -6.38 8.44
N ILE A 44 -0.56 -6.31 8.15
CA ILE A 44 -1.07 -5.63 6.95
C ILE A 44 -0.65 -4.16 6.95
N THR A 45 -0.72 -3.50 8.10
CA THR A 45 -0.31 -2.10 8.25
C THR A 45 1.18 -1.91 7.97
N ALA A 46 2.04 -2.80 8.47
CA ALA A 46 3.47 -2.75 8.23
C ALA A 46 3.81 -2.90 6.73
N ILE A 47 3.17 -3.87 6.06
CA ILE A 47 3.36 -4.10 4.62
C ILE A 47 2.85 -2.92 3.80
N SER A 48 1.67 -2.39 4.14
CA SER A 48 1.12 -1.19 3.51
C SER A 48 2.09 -0.01 3.58
N ASN A 49 2.64 0.26 4.76
CA ASN A 49 3.57 1.37 4.97
C ASN A 49 4.85 1.19 4.12
N LEU A 50 5.41 -0.03 4.08
CA LEU A 50 6.58 -0.32 3.27
C LEU A 50 6.31 -0.07 1.78
N ILE A 51 5.19 -0.58 1.25
CA ILE A 51 4.84 -0.41 -0.17
C ILE A 51 4.61 1.06 -0.51
N ILE A 52 3.89 1.80 0.33
CA ILE A 52 3.65 3.23 0.12
C ILE A 52 4.98 3.99 0.11
N TYR A 53 5.88 3.70 1.06
CA TYR A 53 7.19 4.35 1.13
C TYR A 53 7.99 4.14 -0.16
N ILE A 54 8.15 2.89 -0.62
CA ILE A 54 8.89 2.56 -1.83
C ILE A 54 8.29 3.26 -3.07
N LEU A 55 6.96 3.28 -3.18
CA LEU A 55 6.29 3.94 -4.31
C LEU A 55 6.43 5.46 -4.26
N THR A 56 6.41 6.07 -3.08
CA THR A 56 6.61 7.51 -2.90
C THR A 56 8.06 7.90 -3.19
N GLU A 57 9.03 7.15 -2.68
CA GLU A 57 10.46 7.37 -2.95
C GLU A 57 10.75 7.27 -4.45
N GLY A 58 10.31 6.20 -5.11
CA GLY A 58 10.47 6.06 -6.56
C GLY A 58 9.76 7.14 -7.39
N TYR A 59 8.65 7.72 -6.89
CA TYR A 59 8.00 8.87 -7.54
C TYR A 59 8.82 10.15 -7.41
N VAL A 60 9.39 10.40 -6.23
CA VAL A 60 10.25 11.57 -5.97
C VAL A 60 11.53 11.47 -6.80
N ASP A 61 12.17 10.30 -6.84
CA ASP A 61 13.38 10.07 -7.62
C ASP A 61 13.15 10.28 -9.12
N ALA A 62 12.05 9.76 -9.66
CA ALA A 62 11.69 9.98 -11.07
C ALA A 62 11.50 11.46 -11.38
N LYS A 63 10.86 12.22 -10.46
CA LYS A 63 10.67 13.67 -10.61
C LYS A 63 11.98 14.45 -10.50
N ARG A 64 12.89 14.00 -9.66
CA ARG A 64 14.23 14.59 -9.54
C ARG A 64 15.02 14.44 -10.84
N VAL A 65 15.08 13.23 -11.40
CA VAL A 65 15.75 12.98 -12.69
C VAL A 65 15.11 13.79 -13.83
N GLU A 66 13.79 13.93 -13.85
CA GLU A 66 13.08 14.77 -14.82
C GLU A 66 13.50 16.24 -14.73
N ASN A 67 13.66 16.78 -13.51
CA ASN A 67 14.07 18.17 -13.30
C ASN A 67 15.56 18.39 -13.62
N GLU A 68 16.44 17.47 -13.21
CA GLU A 68 17.87 17.53 -13.54
C GLU A 68 18.09 17.57 -15.06
N ASN A 69 17.33 16.79 -15.84
CA ASN A 69 17.41 16.82 -17.30
C ASN A 69 16.94 18.15 -17.91
N LYS A 70 15.98 18.86 -17.29
CA LYS A 70 15.48 20.16 -17.77
C LYS A 70 16.42 21.33 -17.48
N GLU A 71 17.30 21.20 -16.49
CA GLU A 71 18.29 22.24 -16.17
C GLU A 71 19.53 22.15 -17.06
N VAL A 72 19.75 21.02 -17.73
CA VAL A 72 20.90 20.76 -18.62
C VAL A 72 20.60 21.13 -20.09
N GLU A 73 19.32 21.29 -20.46
CA GLU A 73 18.84 21.74 -21.78
C GLU A 73 18.62 23.26 -21.83
#